data_AF-A0A376RD31-F1
#
_entry.id   AF-A0A376RD31-F1
#
_cell.length_a   1.000
_cell.length_b   1.000
_cell.length_c   1.000
_cell.angle_alpha   90.00
_cell.angle_beta   90.00
_cell.angle_gamma   90.00
#
_symmetry.space_group_name_H-M   'P 1'
#
loop_
_entity.id
_entity.type
_entity.pdbx_description
1 polymer ?
#
loop_
_entity_poly.entity_id
_entity_poly.type
_entity_poly.pdbx_seq_one_letter_code
_entity_poly.pdbx_strand_id
1 'polypeptide(L)'
;MAKSKGLTVTPYQNRRFDSCFLTAKKAIESGKLGEIVEVESHFDYYRPVAETKPGLPQDGAFYGLGVHTMDQIISLFGRPDHVAYDIRSLRNKANPDDTFEAQLFYGDLKAIVKTSHLVKIDYPKFIVHGKKGSFIKYGIDQQETSLKANIMPGEPGFAAG
;
A
#
# COMPACT_ATOMS: atom_id res chain seq x y z
N MET A 1 26.70 10.71 11.68
CA MET A 1 25.25 10.39 11.65
C MET A 1 25.00 9.10 12.43
N ALA A 2 23.76 8.83 12.91
CA ALA A 2 23.34 7.81 13.90
C ALA A 2 24.32 6.64 14.20
N LYS A 3 24.79 5.89 13.19
CA LYS A 3 25.81 4.84 13.33
C LYS A 3 27.09 5.29 14.05
N SER A 4 27.62 6.47 13.70
CA SER A 4 28.80 7.08 14.35
C SER A 4 28.56 7.49 15.80
N LYS A 5 27.30 7.45 16.26
CA LYS A 5 26.87 7.78 17.63
C LYS A 5 26.32 6.56 18.39
N GLY A 6 26.33 5.36 17.79
CA GLY A 6 25.71 4.17 18.40
C GLY A 6 24.19 4.28 18.59
N LEU A 7 23.51 5.11 17.79
CA LEU A 7 22.06 5.33 17.89
C LEU A 7 21.30 4.63 16.75
N THR A 8 20.05 4.27 17.01
CA THR A 8 19.11 3.77 16.01
C THR A 8 18.33 4.94 15.38
N VAL A 9 18.19 4.91 14.06
CA VAL A 9 17.30 5.80 13.30
C VAL A 9 16.47 4.94 12.36
N THR A 10 15.15 5.14 12.35
CA THR A 10 14.21 4.36 11.55
C THR A 10 13.01 5.22 11.15
N PRO A 11 12.44 5.03 9.95
CA PRO A 11 11.14 5.60 9.62
C PRO A 11 10.03 4.96 10.45
N TYR A 12 8.90 5.66 10.56
CA TYR A 12 7.68 5.14 11.18
C TYR A 12 6.80 4.45 10.13
N GLN A 13 7.02 3.15 9.93
CA GLN A 13 6.25 2.32 8.98
C GLN A 13 5.15 1.53 9.69
N ASN A 14 4.19 2.26 10.27
CA ASN A 14 3.08 1.67 11.03
C ASN A 14 2.17 0.76 10.19
N ARG A 15 2.04 1.02 8.88
CA ARG A 15 1.21 0.19 7.98
C ARG A 15 1.72 -1.23 7.78
N ARG A 16 2.92 -1.58 8.28
CA ARG A 16 3.34 -2.99 8.42
C ARG A 16 2.47 -3.77 9.42
N PHE A 17 1.69 -3.07 10.24
CA PHE A 17 0.77 -3.64 11.22
C PHE A 17 -0.71 -3.50 10.84
N ASP A 18 -1.00 -3.07 9.60
CA ASP A 18 -2.37 -3.07 9.08
C ASP A 18 -2.88 -4.52 9.02
N SER A 19 -4.06 -4.78 9.60
CA SER A 19 -4.67 -6.12 9.66
C SER A 19 -4.82 -6.78 8.27
N CYS A 20 -5.17 -5.99 7.25
CA CYS A 20 -5.27 -6.48 5.87
C CYS A 20 -3.91 -6.95 5.33
N PHE A 21 -2.82 -6.24 5.65
CA PHE A 21 -1.46 -6.63 5.23
C PHE A 21 -0.97 -7.85 6.01
N LEU A 22 -1.16 -7.87 7.33
CA LEU A 22 -0.78 -9.02 8.17
C LEU A 22 -1.50 -10.31 7.72
N THR A 23 -2.75 -10.21 7.28
CA THR A 23 -3.51 -11.35 6.74
C THR A 23 -2.93 -11.82 5.40
N ALA A 24 -2.61 -10.90 4.48
CA ALA A 24 -1.97 -11.22 3.20
C ALA A 24 -0.58 -11.86 3.41
N LYS A 25 0.23 -11.27 4.30
CA LYS A 25 1.53 -11.80 4.72
C LYS A 25 1.41 -13.23 5.25
N LYS A 26 0.45 -13.49 6.15
CA LYS A 26 0.18 -14.83 6.66
C LYS A 26 -0.23 -15.82 5.56
N ALA A 27 -1.02 -15.39 4.57
CA ALA A 27 -1.39 -16.23 3.44
C ALA A 27 -0.17 -16.63 2.58
N ILE A 28 0.72 -15.67 2.29
CA ILE A 28 1.98 -15.91 1.57
C ILE A 28 2.89 -16.86 2.36
N GLU A 29 3.14 -16.56 3.65
CA GLU A 29 4.04 -17.35 4.51
C GLU A 29 3.50 -18.75 4.82
N SER A 30 2.19 -18.99 4.64
CA SER A 30 1.61 -20.32 4.85
C SER A 30 2.09 -21.38 3.85
N GLY A 31 2.66 -20.97 2.71
CA GLY A 31 3.07 -21.87 1.63
C GLY A 31 1.92 -22.54 0.86
N LYS A 32 0.67 -22.31 1.26
CA LYS A 32 -0.53 -22.94 0.64
C LYS A 32 -0.74 -22.50 -0.80
N LEU A 33 -0.32 -21.28 -1.15
CA LEU A 33 -0.41 -20.72 -2.50
C LEU A 33 0.68 -21.26 -3.44
N GLY A 34 1.65 -22.01 -2.91
CA GLY A 34 2.84 -22.44 -3.66
C GLY A 34 3.79 -21.28 -3.93
N GLU A 35 4.49 -21.34 -5.05
CA GLU A 35 5.34 -20.24 -5.52
C GLU A 35 4.46 -19.06 -5.95
N ILE A 36 4.68 -17.89 -5.34
CA ILE A 36 3.93 -16.67 -5.64
C ILE A 36 4.42 -16.10 -6.97
N VAL A 37 3.49 -15.76 -7.84
CA VAL A 37 3.76 -15.20 -9.17
C VAL A 37 3.28 -13.76 -9.29
N GLU A 38 2.24 -13.37 -8.55
CA GLU A 38 1.72 -12.01 -8.59
C GLU A 38 1.14 -11.57 -7.23
N VAL A 39 1.37 -10.31 -6.88
CA VAL A 39 0.76 -9.63 -5.74
C VAL A 39 0.22 -8.29 -6.21
N GLU A 40 -1.00 -7.93 -5.85
CA GLU A 40 -1.56 -6.59 -6.09
C GLU A 40 -2.01 -5.97 -4.77
N SER A 41 -1.67 -4.69 -4.56
CA SER A 41 -2.05 -3.90 -3.39
C SER A 41 -2.65 -2.58 -3.83
N HIS A 42 -3.93 -2.41 -3.54
CA HIS A 42 -4.69 -1.20 -3.85
C HIS A 42 -4.78 -0.27 -2.65
N PHE A 43 -4.71 1.04 -2.89
CA PHE A 43 -5.06 2.06 -1.91
C PHE A 43 -5.80 3.18 -2.62
N ASP A 44 -7.06 2.94 -2.92
CA ASP A 44 -7.88 3.79 -3.76
C ASP A 44 -8.86 4.66 -2.95
N TYR A 45 -9.39 5.69 -3.61
CA TYR A 45 -10.45 6.54 -3.10
C TYR A 45 -11.43 6.91 -4.22
N TYR A 46 -12.61 7.41 -3.83
CA TYR A 46 -13.48 8.20 -4.69
C TYR A 46 -13.56 9.64 -4.20
N ARG A 47 -12.65 10.50 -4.66
CA ARG A 47 -12.59 11.93 -4.33
C ARG A 47 -12.41 12.74 -5.63
N PRO A 48 -13.46 12.86 -6.46
CA PRO A 48 -13.34 13.34 -7.83
C PRO A 48 -12.99 14.83 -7.94
N VAL A 49 -13.32 15.63 -6.93
CA VAL A 49 -13.03 17.08 -6.91
C VAL A 49 -11.62 17.31 -6.34
N ALA A 50 -10.82 18.13 -7.04
CA ALA A 50 -9.52 18.58 -6.59
C ALA A 50 -9.30 20.06 -6.93
N GLU A 51 -9.29 20.92 -5.92
CA GLU A 51 -8.91 22.32 -6.06
C GLU A 51 -7.46 22.46 -6.56
N THR A 52 -7.17 23.57 -7.24
CA THR A 52 -5.81 23.86 -7.72
C THR A 52 -4.87 24.06 -6.54
N LYS A 53 -3.87 23.19 -6.45
CA LYS A 53 -2.81 23.17 -5.45
C LYS A 53 -1.52 22.67 -6.12
N PRO A 54 -0.76 23.58 -6.77
CA PRO A 54 0.54 23.24 -7.36
C PRO A 54 1.51 22.75 -6.29
N GLY A 55 2.47 21.94 -6.70
CA GLY A 55 3.47 21.37 -5.81
C GLY A 55 4.55 20.63 -6.58
N LEU A 56 5.45 20.01 -5.84
CA LEU A 56 6.53 19.19 -6.37
C LEU A 56 6.13 17.70 -6.30
N PRO A 57 6.93 16.77 -6.88
CA PRO A 57 6.60 15.34 -6.81
C PRO A 57 6.43 14.78 -5.39
N GLN A 58 7.10 15.36 -4.38
CA GLN A 58 7.00 14.89 -3.00
C GLN A 58 5.65 15.21 -2.35
N ASP A 59 4.88 16.12 -2.95
CA ASP A 59 3.53 16.49 -2.54
C ASP A 59 2.45 15.57 -3.17
N GLY A 60 2.85 14.63 -4.04
CA GLY A 60 1.97 13.73 -4.79
C GLY A 60 1.61 12.44 -4.07
N ALA A 61 0.63 11.72 -4.62
CA ALA A 61 0.13 10.46 -4.07
C ALA A 61 1.18 9.35 -4.10
N PHE A 62 2.07 9.31 -5.09
CA PHE A 62 3.14 8.32 -5.16
C PHE A 62 4.10 8.44 -3.97
N TYR A 63 4.46 9.66 -3.56
CA TYR A 63 5.24 9.88 -2.34
C TYR A 63 4.41 9.69 -1.07
N GLY A 64 3.19 10.21 -1.02
CA GLY A 64 2.37 10.18 0.19
C GLY A 64 1.78 8.80 0.55
N LEU A 65 1.41 8.00 -0.45
CA LEU A 65 0.76 6.70 -0.28
C LEU A 65 1.64 5.55 -0.77
N GLY A 66 2.35 5.74 -1.89
CA GLY A 66 3.27 4.74 -2.43
C GLY A 66 4.39 4.37 -1.47
N VAL A 67 4.84 5.30 -0.62
CA VAL A 67 5.85 5.01 0.43
C VAL A 67 5.42 3.89 1.37
N HIS A 68 4.12 3.76 1.67
CA HIS A 68 3.62 2.74 2.56
C HIS A 68 3.34 1.42 1.85
N THR A 69 2.70 1.46 0.68
CA THR A 69 2.37 0.24 -0.07
C THR A 69 3.62 -0.42 -0.63
N MET A 70 4.62 0.36 -1.10
CA MET A 70 5.92 -0.19 -1.50
C MET A 70 6.71 -0.72 -0.30
N ASP A 71 6.69 -0.05 0.85
CA ASP A 71 7.37 -0.55 2.06
C ASP A 71 6.82 -1.93 2.49
N GLN A 72 5.49 -2.13 2.40
CA GLN A 72 4.87 -3.43 2.63
C GLN A 72 5.43 -4.51 1.70
N ILE A 73 5.47 -4.25 0.38
CA ILE A 73 6.00 -5.20 -0.62
C ILE A 73 7.50 -5.47 -0.39
N ILE A 74 8.30 -4.43 -0.16
CA ILE A 74 9.75 -4.54 0.09
C ILE A 74 10.02 -5.32 1.38
N SER A 75 9.16 -5.18 2.41
CA SER A 75 9.31 -5.95 3.65
C SER A 75 9.06 -7.45 3.46
N LEU A 76 8.30 -7.85 2.44
CA LEU A 76 8.02 -9.25 2.12
C LEU A 76 9.08 -9.86 1.20
N PHE A 77 9.47 -9.14 0.16
CA PHE A 77 10.26 -9.70 -0.95
C PHE A 77 11.66 -9.07 -1.11
N GLY A 78 11.98 -8.03 -0.33
CA GLY A 78 13.25 -7.32 -0.41
C GLY A 78 13.33 -6.34 -1.57
N ARG A 79 14.52 -6.19 -2.13
CA ARG A 79 14.80 -5.26 -3.22
C ARG A 79 14.43 -5.88 -4.57
N PRO A 80 13.62 -5.21 -5.42
CA PRO A 80 13.30 -5.71 -6.75
C PRO A 80 14.47 -5.54 -7.72
N ASP A 81 14.46 -6.35 -8.79
CA ASP A 81 15.41 -6.27 -9.91
C ASP A 81 15.08 -5.09 -10.83
N HIS A 82 13.78 -4.88 -11.09
CA HIS A 82 13.26 -3.83 -11.96
C HIS A 82 12.01 -3.18 -11.37
N VAL A 83 11.75 -1.94 -11.79
CA VAL A 83 10.51 -1.25 -11.46
C VAL A 83 9.97 -0.55 -12.71
N ALA A 84 8.68 -0.74 -12.99
CA ALA A 84 7.93 0.03 -13.99
C ALA A 84 6.99 1.01 -13.29
N TYR A 85 6.79 2.18 -13.89
CA TYR A 85 6.03 3.29 -13.30
C TYR A 85 4.99 3.83 -14.29
N ASP A 86 3.78 4.05 -13.79
CA ASP A 86 2.77 4.94 -14.37
C ASP A 86 2.39 5.96 -13.28
N ILE A 87 2.71 7.24 -13.47
CA ILE A 87 2.48 8.30 -12.48
C ILE A 87 1.81 9.46 -13.18
N ARG A 88 0.58 9.81 -12.76
CA ARG A 88 -0.29 10.76 -13.47
C ARG A 88 -1.07 11.64 -12.51
N SER A 89 -1.38 12.84 -12.99
CA SER A 89 -2.36 13.73 -12.39
C SER A 89 -3.63 13.71 -13.23
N LEU A 90 -4.73 13.20 -12.67
CA LEU A 90 -5.99 12.98 -13.40
C LEU A 90 -7.10 13.96 -13.01
N ARG A 91 -7.25 14.30 -11.73
CA ARG A 91 -8.33 15.20 -11.28
C ARG A 91 -8.08 16.66 -11.63
N ASN A 92 -6.83 17.12 -11.57
CA ASN A 92 -6.44 18.49 -11.90
C ASN A 92 -4.99 18.56 -12.39
N LYS A 93 -4.79 18.87 -13.68
CA LYS A 93 -3.48 18.89 -14.35
C LYS A 93 -2.47 19.88 -13.77
N ALA A 94 -2.91 20.86 -12.98
CA ALA A 94 -2.03 21.81 -12.31
C ALA A 94 -1.42 21.26 -10.99
N ASN A 95 -1.88 20.11 -10.52
CA ASN A 95 -1.46 19.51 -9.25
C ASN A 95 -0.44 18.38 -9.47
N PRO A 96 0.33 18.00 -8.42
CA PRO A 96 1.09 16.75 -8.37
C PRO A 96 0.22 15.51 -8.65
N ASP A 97 0.87 14.36 -8.80
CA ASP A 97 0.16 13.11 -9.11
C ASP A 97 -0.87 12.75 -8.04
N ASP A 98 -2.00 12.21 -8.50
CA ASP A 98 -3.07 11.67 -7.67
C ASP A 98 -3.39 10.21 -8.03
N THR A 99 -2.65 9.67 -9.00
CA THR A 99 -2.84 8.36 -9.58
C THR A 99 -1.48 7.75 -9.88
N PHE A 100 -1.21 6.55 -9.38
CA PHE A 100 -0.03 5.81 -9.75
C PHE A 100 -0.26 4.31 -9.81
N GLU A 101 0.59 3.65 -10.59
CA GLU A 101 0.87 2.23 -10.51
C GLU A 101 2.38 2.03 -10.56
N ALA A 102 2.93 1.26 -9.62
CA ALA A 102 4.31 0.81 -9.65
C ALA A 102 4.34 -0.71 -9.62
N GLN A 103 5.08 -1.30 -10.57
CA GLN A 103 5.25 -2.75 -10.69
C GLN A 103 6.69 -3.08 -10.33
N LEU A 104 6.89 -3.83 -9.24
CA LEU A 104 8.17 -4.28 -8.72
C LEU A 104 8.39 -5.73 -9.14
N PHE A 105 9.50 -6.02 -9.82
CA PHE A 105 9.80 -7.35 -10.38
C PHE A 105 10.91 -8.04 -9.58
N TYR A 106 10.73 -9.32 -9.27
CA TYR A 106 11.61 -10.18 -8.49
C TYR A 106 11.78 -11.53 -9.21
N GLY A 107 12.67 -11.59 -10.20
CA GLY A 107 12.64 -12.67 -11.19
C GLY A 107 11.27 -12.77 -11.86
N ASP A 108 10.59 -13.91 -11.68
CA ASP A 108 9.26 -14.17 -12.25
C ASP A 108 8.09 -13.58 -11.43
N LEU A 109 8.34 -13.17 -10.17
CA LEU A 109 7.31 -12.55 -9.32
C LEU A 109 7.16 -11.07 -9.68
N LYS A 110 5.91 -10.63 -9.87
CA LYS A 110 5.56 -9.22 -10.02
C LYS A 110 4.65 -8.75 -8.87
N ALA A 111 5.05 -7.69 -8.18
CA ALA A 111 4.25 -7.04 -7.16
C ALA A 111 3.79 -5.66 -7.63
N ILE A 112 2.49 -5.45 -7.71
CA ILE A 112 1.84 -4.23 -8.19
C ILE A 112 1.32 -3.45 -6.98
N VAL A 113 1.69 -2.18 -6.89
CA VAL A 113 1.08 -1.23 -5.94
C VAL A 113 0.42 -0.12 -6.73
N LYS A 114 -0.81 0.23 -6.37
CA LYS A 114 -1.56 1.25 -7.11
C LYS A 114 -2.55 2.02 -6.25
N THR A 115 -2.76 3.26 -6.69
CA THR A 115 -3.70 4.20 -6.10
C THR A 115 -4.33 5.02 -7.22
N SER A 116 -5.64 5.22 -7.12
CA SER A 116 -6.38 6.25 -7.86
C SER A 116 -7.42 6.90 -6.95
N HIS A 117 -7.63 8.21 -7.13
CA HIS A 117 -8.68 8.97 -6.45
C HIS A 117 -10.03 8.94 -7.20
N LEU A 118 -10.14 8.15 -8.26
CA LEU A 118 -11.30 8.07 -9.15
C LEU A 118 -11.88 6.64 -9.24
N VAL A 119 -11.80 5.86 -8.15
CA VAL A 119 -12.33 4.48 -8.09
C VAL A 119 -13.63 4.47 -7.32
N LYS A 120 -14.76 4.25 -8.03
CA LYS A 120 -16.10 4.28 -7.41
C LYS A 120 -16.49 2.96 -6.74
N ILE A 121 -16.01 1.85 -7.28
CA ILE A 121 -16.19 0.50 -6.76
C ILE A 121 -14.79 -0.02 -6.48
N ASP A 122 -14.49 -0.27 -5.21
CA ASP A 122 -13.15 -0.67 -4.79
C ASP A 122 -12.77 -2.04 -5.34
N TYR A 123 -11.49 -2.18 -5.67
CA TYR A 123 -10.84 -3.47 -5.87
C TYR A 123 -10.58 -4.18 -4.53
N PRO A 124 -10.26 -5.47 -4.53
CA PRO A 124 -9.67 -6.09 -3.35
C PRO A 124 -8.45 -5.30 -2.86
N LYS A 125 -8.34 -5.12 -1.53
CA LYS A 125 -7.19 -4.45 -0.89
C LYS A 125 -5.88 -5.19 -1.17
N PHE A 126 -5.94 -6.53 -1.19
CA PHE A 126 -4.85 -7.40 -1.61
C PHE A 126 -5.37 -8.54 -2.50
N ILE A 127 -4.62 -8.80 -3.56
CA ILE A 127 -4.74 -9.99 -4.42
C ILE A 127 -3.37 -10.67 -4.41
N VAL A 128 -3.35 -11.98 -4.21
CA VAL A 128 -2.11 -12.79 -4.27
C VAL A 128 -2.39 -14.03 -5.07
N HIS A 129 -1.58 -14.28 -6.09
CA HIS A 129 -1.64 -15.46 -6.94
C HIS A 129 -0.34 -16.26 -6.83
N GLY A 130 -0.48 -17.56 -6.64
CA GLY A 130 0.62 -18.51 -6.71
C GLY A 130 0.23 -19.76 -7.47
N LYS A 131 1.21 -20.62 -7.78
CA LYS A 131 1.01 -21.82 -8.62
C LYS A 131 -0.02 -22.81 -8.07
N LYS A 132 -0.41 -22.72 -6.79
CA LYS A 132 -1.37 -23.62 -6.14
C LYS A 132 -2.67 -22.95 -5.70
N GLY A 133 -2.85 -21.65 -5.94
CA GLY A 133 -4.10 -20.98 -5.61
C GLY A 133 -3.98 -19.46 -5.47
N SER A 134 -5.06 -18.87 -4.95
CA SER A 134 -5.23 -17.42 -4.84
C SER A 134 -5.70 -17.02 -3.44
N PHE A 135 -5.29 -15.84 -3.00
CA PHE A 135 -5.82 -15.17 -1.82
C PHE A 135 -6.35 -13.80 -2.20
N ILE A 136 -7.56 -13.47 -1.72
CA ILE A 136 -8.24 -12.20 -1.98
C ILE A 136 -8.69 -11.63 -0.63
N LYS A 137 -8.33 -10.37 -0.35
CA LYS A 137 -8.80 -9.63 0.83
C LYS A 137 -9.45 -8.34 0.41
N TYR A 138 -10.74 -8.21 0.72
CA TYR A 138 -11.47 -6.94 0.66
C TYR A 138 -11.36 -6.17 1.97
N GLY A 139 -11.48 -4.86 1.91
CA GLY A 139 -11.50 -3.98 3.08
C GLY A 139 -10.11 -3.68 3.65
N ILE A 140 -9.86 -2.38 3.85
CA ILE A 140 -8.68 -1.86 4.54
C ILE A 140 -8.81 -2.06 6.06
N ASP A 141 -7.69 -1.95 6.76
CA ASP A 141 -7.63 -1.90 8.22
C ASP A 141 -8.55 -0.81 8.81
N GLN A 142 -9.20 -1.11 9.94
CA GLN A 142 -10.20 -0.23 10.56
C GLN A 142 -9.63 0.67 11.66
N GLN A 143 -8.34 0.60 12.00
CA GLN A 143 -7.74 1.43 13.05
C GLN A 143 -7.87 2.92 12.72
N GLU A 144 -7.60 3.32 11.47
CA GLU A 144 -7.74 4.71 11.03
C GLU A 144 -9.21 5.18 11.09
N THR A 145 -10.16 4.28 10.78
CA THR A 145 -11.60 4.55 10.92
C THR A 145 -11.99 4.77 12.37
N SER A 146 -11.56 3.88 13.27
CA SER A 146 -11.78 3.98 14.71
C SER A 146 -11.20 5.28 15.28
N LEU A 147 -9.97 5.63 14.92
CA LEU A 147 -9.34 6.88 15.38
C LEU A 147 -10.09 8.12 14.88
N LYS A 148 -10.56 8.13 13.62
CA LYS A 148 -11.41 9.23 13.10
C LYS A 148 -12.77 9.33 13.79
N ALA A 149 -13.26 8.21 14.34
CA ALA A 149 -14.46 8.14 15.16
C ALA A 149 -14.18 8.40 16.66
N ASN A 150 -12.96 8.80 17.03
CA ASN A 150 -12.49 8.97 18.41
C ASN A 150 -12.57 7.70 19.29
N ILE A 151 -12.47 6.52 18.67
CA ILE A 151 -12.31 5.24 19.36
C ILE A 151 -10.82 4.93 19.44
N MET A 152 -10.28 4.85 20.66
CA MET A 152 -8.86 4.76 20.95
C MET A 152 -8.38 3.30 21.09
N PRO A 153 -7.08 3.02 20.88
CA PRO A 153 -6.52 1.71 21.14
C PRO A 153 -6.81 1.23 22.56
N GLY A 154 -7.42 0.05 22.68
CA GLY A 154 -7.82 -0.55 23.97
C GLY A 154 -9.29 -0.32 24.35
N GLU A 155 -10.03 0.51 23.62
CA GLU A 155 -11.46 0.69 23.83
C GLU A 155 -12.29 -0.42 23.13
N PRO A 156 -13.47 -0.77 23.67
CA PRO A 156 -14.40 -1.66 22.99
C PRO A 156 -14.73 -1.15 21.58
N GLY A 157 -14.56 -2.01 20.57
CA GLY A 157 -14.82 -1.65 19.17
C GLY A 157 -13.63 -1.03 18.42
N PHE A 158 -12.47 -0.85 19.05
CA PHE A 158 -11.26 -0.44 18.34
C PHE A 158 -10.85 -1.48 17.29
N ALA A 159 -10.71 -1.03 16.04
CA ALA A 159 -10.34 -1.86 14.89
C ALA A 159 -11.25 -3.08 14.65
N ALA A 160 -12.50 -3.05 15.14
CA ALA A 160 -13.47 -4.11 14.89
C ALA A 160 -13.96 -4.05 13.43
N GLY A 161 -13.67 -5.10 12.65
CA GLY A 161 -14.04 -5.23 11.24
C GLY A 161 -13.77 -6.63 10.70
#